data_AF-A0A256W7F7-F1
#
_entry.id   AF-A0A256W7F7-F1
#
_cell.length_a   1.000
_cell.length_b   1.000
_cell.length_c   1.000
_cell.angle_alpha   90.00
_cell.angle_beta   90.00
_cell.angle_gamma   90.00
#
_symmetry.space_group_name_H-M   'P 1'
#
loop_
_entity.id
_entity.type
_entity.pdbx_description
1 polymer ?
#
loop_
_entity_poly.entity_id
_entity_poly.type
_entity_poly.pdbx_seq_one_letter_code
_entity_poly.pdbx_strand_id
1 'polypeptide(L)'
;MKKVLLLIAFIATTTFTFAQATSQLNFGIVGVSYDIPVATPVAISPFAGTNLNLDWLNIGVKANYYFDDLIGLPAAWDLYAGANAGFSTWIGGGVSETSGVDIGLQIGGRWFWNEKWGIYLEFGSGHNSGGTAGLGLTMKM
;
A
#
# COMPACT_ATOMS: atom_id res chain seq x y z
N MET A 1 31.25 49.23 5.35
CA MET A 1 30.17 48.30 4.94
C MET A 1 30.61 46.89 5.27
N LYS A 2 30.17 46.34 6.41
CA LYS A 2 30.59 45.03 6.96
C LYS A 2 29.37 44.31 7.56
N LYS A 3 28.36 43.93 6.77
CA LYS A 3 27.19 43.17 7.24
C LYS A 3 26.49 42.34 6.13
N VAL A 4 27.25 41.67 5.26
CA VAL A 4 26.65 40.76 4.25
C VAL A 4 27.47 39.47 4.12
N LEU A 5 27.68 38.78 5.25
CA LEU A 5 28.41 37.51 5.25
C LEU A 5 27.82 36.57 6.31
N LEU A 6 26.53 36.25 6.20
CA LEU A 6 25.94 35.12 6.93
C LEU A 6 24.55 34.78 6.36
N LEU A 7 24.53 34.39 5.09
CA LEU A 7 23.42 33.67 4.49
C LEU A 7 24.04 32.75 3.44
N ILE A 8 23.61 31.50 3.37
CA ILE A 8 24.18 30.41 2.53
C ILE A 8 25.29 29.60 3.24
N ALA A 9 24.95 29.00 4.38
CA ALA A 9 25.61 27.78 4.87
C ALA A 9 24.64 26.99 5.77
N PHE A 10 23.44 26.72 5.26
CA PHE A 10 22.58 25.67 5.80
C PHE A 10 22.32 24.67 4.68
N ILE A 11 23.40 24.01 4.24
CA ILE A 11 23.27 22.75 3.53
C ILE A 11 22.86 21.75 4.61
N ALA A 12 21.55 21.61 4.82
CA ALA A 12 21.03 20.46 5.51
C ALA A 12 21.47 19.25 4.69
N THR A 13 22.43 18.49 5.21
CA THR A 13 22.74 17.15 4.73
C THR A 13 21.52 16.29 5.03
N THR A 14 20.52 16.33 4.15
CA THR A 14 19.44 15.36 4.13
C THR A 14 20.07 14.06 3.66
N THR A 15 20.47 13.22 4.62
CA THR A 15 20.72 11.81 4.37
C THR A 15 19.44 11.25 3.78
N PHE A 16 19.43 10.95 2.47
CA PHE A 16 18.36 10.18 1.85
C PHE A 16 18.44 8.76 2.42
N THR A 17 17.73 8.52 3.52
CA THR A 17 17.36 7.17 3.91
C THR A 17 16.26 6.76 2.97
N PHE A 18 16.59 5.96 1.96
CA PHE A 18 15.59 5.42 1.05
C PHE A 18 14.60 4.56 1.85
N ALA A 19 13.31 4.66 1.50
CA ALA A 19 12.25 3.95 2.21
C ALA A 19 12.33 2.45 1.90
N GLN A 20 12.40 1.63 2.94
CA GLN A 20 12.38 0.18 2.80
C GLN A 20 10.97 -0.34 3.08
N ALA A 21 10.72 -1.61 2.72
CA ALA A 21 9.50 -2.29 3.13
C ALA A 21 9.36 -2.19 4.66
N THR A 22 8.31 -1.51 5.10
CA THR A 22 8.02 -1.31 6.53
C THR A 22 6.68 -1.94 6.88
N SER A 23 6.51 -2.27 8.16
CA SER A 23 5.23 -2.80 8.64
C SER A 23 4.18 -1.71 8.59
N GLN A 24 3.15 -1.92 7.77
CA GLN A 24 2.15 -0.89 7.49
C GLN A 24 0.75 -1.47 7.53
N LEU A 25 -0.15 -0.77 8.21
CA LEU A 25 -1.56 -1.11 8.26
C LEU A 25 -2.33 -0.18 7.33
N ASN A 26 -3.00 -0.75 6.33
CA ASN A 26 -3.77 -0.02 5.34
C ASN A 26 -5.25 -0.21 5.61
N PHE A 27 -5.98 0.89 5.74
CA PHE A 27 -7.42 0.95 5.95
C PHE A 27 -8.06 1.64 4.75
N GLY A 28 -8.50 0.84 3.79
CA GLY A 28 -9.24 1.29 2.62
C GLY A 28 -10.73 1.38 2.89
N ILE A 29 -11.42 2.10 1.99
CA ILE A 29 -12.89 2.19 1.99
C ILE A 29 -13.54 0.81 1.94
N VAL A 30 -12.93 -0.12 1.21
CA VAL A 30 -13.49 -1.46 0.94
C VAL A 30 -12.62 -2.59 1.45
N GLY A 31 -11.61 -2.32 2.28
CA GLY A 31 -10.75 -3.39 2.76
C GLY A 31 -9.62 -2.94 3.65
N VAL A 32 -8.98 -3.91 4.27
CA VAL A 32 -7.83 -3.73 5.14
C VAL A 32 -6.72 -4.67 4.69
N SER A 33 -5.48 -4.20 4.77
CA SER A 33 -4.31 -5.06 4.57
C SER A 33 -3.20 -4.68 5.54
N TYR A 34 -2.38 -5.66 5.88
CA TYR A 34 -1.26 -5.45 6.77
C TYR A 34 0.03 -5.93 6.12
N ASP A 35 0.96 -5.03 5.87
CA ASP A 35 2.22 -5.34 5.20
C ASP A 35 3.23 -5.86 6.23
N ILE A 36 3.82 -7.02 5.92
CA ILE A 36 4.85 -7.68 6.73
C ILE A 36 6.12 -7.73 5.89
N PRO A 37 7.16 -6.94 6.22
CA PRO A 37 8.44 -7.00 5.51
C PRO A 37 9.09 -8.37 5.67
N VAL A 38 9.46 -8.98 4.54
CA VAL A 38 10.17 -10.27 4.49
C VAL A 38 11.57 -10.14 3.89
N ALA A 39 11.81 -9.05 3.16
CA ALA A 39 13.13 -8.63 2.69
C ALA A 39 13.13 -7.10 2.51
N THR A 40 14.31 -6.52 2.25
CA THR A 40 14.48 -5.06 2.16
C THR A 40 13.45 -4.36 1.24
N PRO A 41 13.23 -4.80 -0.01
CA PRO A 41 12.18 -4.21 -0.85
C PRO A 41 10.91 -5.08 -0.91
N VAL A 42 10.74 -6.12 -0.09
CA VAL A 42 9.63 -7.07 -0.26
C VAL A 42 8.79 -7.20 1.00
N ALA A 43 7.48 -7.04 0.86
CA ALA A 43 6.51 -7.34 1.90
C ALA A 43 5.47 -8.36 1.43
N ILE A 44 5.00 -9.17 2.37
CA ILE A 44 3.83 -10.02 2.21
C ILE A 44 2.70 -9.42 3.04
N SER A 45 1.51 -9.29 2.45
CA SER A 45 0.38 -8.63 3.10
C SER A 45 -0.86 -9.49 3.09
N PRO A 46 -1.28 -10.08 4.22
CA PRO A 46 -2.66 -10.53 4.36
C PRO A 46 -3.62 -9.36 4.13
N PHE A 47 -4.73 -9.63 3.46
CA PHE A 47 -5.79 -8.66 3.25
C PHE A 47 -7.18 -9.28 3.40
N ALA A 48 -8.13 -8.45 3.77
CA ALA A 48 -9.55 -8.75 3.74
C ALA A 48 -10.31 -7.53 3.23
N GLY A 49 -11.35 -7.73 2.42
CA GLY A 49 -12.11 -6.63 1.87
C GLY A 49 -13.43 -7.07 1.24
N THR A 50 -14.09 -6.13 0.59
CA THR A 50 -15.41 -6.25 0.01
C THR A 50 -15.48 -5.43 -1.28
N ASN A 51 -16.58 -5.52 -2.00
CA ASN A 51 -16.94 -4.52 -3.01
C ASN A 51 -17.72 -3.36 -2.37
N LEU A 52 -17.96 -2.29 -3.15
CA LEU A 52 -18.70 -1.10 -2.70
C LEU A 52 -20.14 -1.38 -2.28
N ASN A 53 -20.74 -2.48 -2.78
CA ASN A 53 -22.10 -2.88 -2.43
C ASN A 53 -22.18 -3.76 -1.17
N LEU A 54 -21.04 -4.14 -0.58
CA LEU A 54 -20.96 -4.99 0.62
C LEU A 54 -21.48 -6.43 0.43
N ASP A 55 -21.53 -6.91 -0.81
CA ASP A 55 -22.08 -8.22 -1.16
C ASP A 55 -21.02 -9.31 -1.28
N TRP A 56 -19.73 -8.94 -1.21
CA TRP A 56 -18.60 -9.86 -1.35
C TRP A 56 -17.70 -9.80 -0.12
N LEU A 57 -17.24 -10.95 0.32
CA LEU A 57 -16.08 -11.05 1.21
C LEU A 57 -14.90 -11.59 0.41
N ASN A 58 -13.82 -10.83 0.40
CA ASN A 58 -12.55 -11.16 -0.22
C ASN A 58 -11.52 -11.34 0.89
N ILE A 59 -10.78 -12.44 0.86
CA ILE A 59 -9.64 -12.66 1.75
C ILE A 59 -8.47 -13.17 0.92
N GLY A 60 -7.26 -12.78 1.27
CA GLY A 60 -6.10 -13.25 0.51
C GLY A 60 -4.79 -12.68 1.00
N VAL A 61 -3.79 -12.79 0.13
CA VAL A 61 -2.42 -12.37 0.37
C VAL A 61 -1.90 -11.59 -0.84
N LYS A 62 -1.12 -10.55 -0.57
CA LYS A 62 -0.39 -9.75 -1.54
C LYS A 62 1.11 -9.96 -1.35
N ALA A 63 1.86 -10.02 -2.43
CA ALA A 63 3.32 -9.94 -2.42
C ALA A 63 3.73 -8.66 -3.14
N ASN A 64 4.29 -7.71 -2.40
CA ASN A 64 4.60 -6.36 -2.87
C ASN A 64 6.11 -6.16 -2.92
N TYR A 65 6.58 -5.58 -4.02
CA TYR A 65 7.93 -5.08 -4.20
C TYR A 65 7.92 -3.55 -4.19
N TYR A 66 8.76 -2.95 -3.35
CA TYR A 66 8.92 -1.50 -3.18
C TYR A 66 10.06 -0.99 -4.06
N PHE A 67 9.79 0.05 -4.84
CA PHE A 67 10.75 0.61 -5.80
C PHE A 67 11.54 1.79 -5.22
N ASP A 68 11.27 2.18 -3.99
CA ASP A 68 11.72 3.44 -3.38
C ASP A 68 13.25 3.62 -3.46
N ASP A 69 14.02 2.58 -3.08
CA ASP A 69 15.48 2.53 -3.22
C ASP A 69 15.93 2.59 -4.69
N LEU A 70 15.22 1.91 -5.58
CA LEU A 70 15.59 1.77 -6.99
C LEU A 70 15.47 3.09 -7.76
N ILE A 71 14.43 3.87 -7.47
CA ILE A 71 14.14 5.15 -8.14
C ILE A 71 14.47 6.37 -7.28
N GLY A 72 15.01 6.16 -6.08
CA GLY A 72 15.47 7.21 -5.19
C GLY A 72 14.35 8.08 -4.62
N LEU A 73 13.24 7.48 -4.22
CA LEU A 73 12.10 8.22 -3.66
C LEU A 73 12.42 8.81 -2.28
N PRO A 74 11.88 10.01 -1.96
CA PRO A 74 11.91 10.54 -0.61
C PRO A 74 11.14 9.62 0.35
N ALA A 75 11.57 9.54 1.62
CA ALA A 75 10.95 8.69 2.64
C ALA A 75 9.46 8.95 2.96
N ALA A 76 8.90 10.04 2.43
CA ALA A 76 7.48 10.35 2.50
C ALA A 76 6.64 9.58 1.46
N TRP A 77 7.28 8.94 0.48
CA TRP A 77 6.63 8.21 -0.59
C TRP A 77 7.07 6.76 -0.58
N ASP A 78 6.09 5.87 -0.71
CA ASP A 78 6.37 4.47 -1.02
C ASP A 78 5.62 4.12 -2.32
N LEU A 79 6.32 3.60 -3.32
CA LEU A 79 5.74 3.08 -4.56
C LEU A 79 6.01 1.59 -4.66
N TYR A 80 4.97 0.81 -4.91
CA TYR A 80 5.07 -0.64 -4.97
C TYR A 80 4.22 -1.24 -6.08
N ALA A 81 4.64 -2.41 -6.52
CA ALA A 81 3.84 -3.27 -7.39
C ALA A 81 4.01 -4.72 -6.94
N GLY A 82 3.04 -5.55 -7.28
CA GLY A 82 2.96 -6.87 -6.72
C GLY A 82 1.99 -7.78 -7.44
N ALA A 83 1.94 -8.99 -6.93
CA ALA A 83 0.92 -9.96 -7.27
C ALA A 83 0.06 -10.24 -6.04
N ASN A 84 -1.17 -10.69 -6.25
CA ASN A 84 -2.08 -11.07 -5.19
C ASN A 84 -2.77 -12.38 -5.54
N ALA A 85 -3.18 -13.10 -4.50
CA ALA A 85 -3.99 -14.29 -4.61
C ALA A 85 -4.96 -14.35 -3.44
N GLY A 86 -6.17 -14.80 -3.68
CA GLY A 86 -7.16 -14.89 -2.63
C GLY A 86 -8.44 -15.59 -3.06
N PHE A 87 -9.42 -15.53 -2.17
CA PHE A 87 -10.70 -16.18 -2.31
C PHE A 87 -11.81 -15.16 -2.11
N SER A 88 -12.76 -15.17 -3.04
CA SER A 88 -13.95 -14.32 -3.01
C SER A 88 -15.17 -15.18 -2.73
N THR A 89 -15.96 -14.79 -1.73
CA THR A 89 -17.26 -15.41 -1.43
C THR A 89 -18.38 -14.39 -1.44
N TRP A 90 -19.48 -14.75 -2.08
CA TRP A 90 -20.70 -13.98 -2.09
C TRP A 90 -21.41 -14.07 -0.73
N ILE A 91 -21.83 -12.92 -0.19
CA ILE A 91 -22.53 -12.77 1.08
C ILE A 91 -23.88 -12.01 0.95
N GLY A 92 -24.20 -11.46 -0.23
CA GLY A 92 -25.47 -10.77 -0.50
C GLY A 92 -26.63 -11.75 -0.74
N GLY A 93 -27.40 -12.13 0.28
CA GLY A 93 -28.42 -13.21 0.24
C GLY A 93 -29.07 -13.56 -1.12
N GLY A 94 -29.02 -14.85 -1.51
CA GLY A 94 -29.51 -15.37 -2.80
C GLY A 94 -28.74 -16.64 -3.22
N VAL A 95 -29.24 -17.40 -4.20
CA VAL A 95 -28.58 -18.65 -4.65
C VAL A 95 -27.50 -18.36 -5.71
N SER A 96 -26.25 -18.53 -5.28
CA SER A 96 -25.06 -18.94 -6.04
C SER A 96 -24.51 -17.99 -7.12
N GLU A 97 -23.65 -17.05 -6.71
CA GLU A 97 -22.45 -16.76 -7.51
C GLU A 97 -21.28 -17.61 -6.99
N THR A 98 -20.57 -18.25 -7.91
CA THR A 98 -19.51 -19.22 -7.61
C THR A 98 -18.36 -18.56 -6.84
N SER A 99 -18.11 -19.03 -5.62
CA SER A 99 -16.90 -18.72 -4.86
C SER A 99 -15.69 -19.26 -5.61
N GLY A 100 -14.62 -18.45 -5.72
CA GLY A 100 -13.48 -18.77 -6.55
C GLY A 100 -12.17 -18.30 -5.96
N VAL A 101 -11.10 -19.04 -6.29
CA VAL A 101 -9.73 -18.57 -6.10
C VAL A 101 -9.38 -17.68 -7.27
N ASP A 102 -8.80 -16.53 -6.98
CA ASP A 102 -8.41 -15.55 -7.98
C ASP A 102 -6.96 -15.11 -7.74
N ILE A 103 -6.28 -14.79 -8.84
CA ILE A 103 -4.93 -14.25 -8.85
C ILE A 103 -4.90 -12.96 -9.67
N GLY A 104 -4.15 -11.99 -9.20
CA GLY A 104 -4.09 -10.68 -9.79
C GLY A 104 -2.74 -10.01 -9.67
N LEU A 105 -2.64 -8.85 -10.30
CA LEU A 105 -1.50 -7.95 -10.17
C LEU A 105 -1.99 -6.64 -9.58
N GLN A 106 -1.14 -5.96 -8.83
CA GLN A 106 -1.46 -4.66 -8.28
C GLN A 106 -0.29 -3.70 -8.36
N ILE A 107 -0.62 -2.42 -8.43
CA ILE A 107 0.31 -1.31 -8.29
C ILE A 107 -0.30 -0.31 -7.33
N GLY A 108 0.51 0.21 -6.42
CA GLY A 108 0.03 1.17 -5.43
C GLY A 108 1.10 2.18 -5.05
N GLY A 109 0.63 3.25 -4.44
CA GLY A 109 1.45 4.31 -3.93
C GLY A 109 0.92 4.80 -2.59
N ARG A 110 1.85 5.22 -1.73
CA ARG A 110 1.56 5.83 -0.43
C ARG A 110 2.27 7.16 -0.31
N TRP A 111 1.58 8.09 0.34
CA TRP A 111 2.17 9.36 0.73
C TRP A 111 1.92 9.62 2.21
N PHE A 112 3.01 9.81 2.94
CA PHE A 112 3.02 10.05 4.37
C PHE A 112 3.17 11.54 4.65
N TRP A 113 2.17 12.13 5.31
CA TRP A 113 2.23 13.53 5.75
C TRP A 113 2.93 13.69 7.09
N ASN A 114 3.18 12.60 7.82
CA ASN A 114 4.02 12.54 9.00
C ASN A 114 4.67 11.15 9.15
N GLU A 115 5.47 10.94 10.19
CA GLU A 115 6.20 9.68 10.41
C GLU A 115 5.31 8.44 10.59
N LYS A 116 4.02 8.63 10.89
CA LYS A 116 3.09 7.54 11.23
C LYS A 116 1.96 7.36 10.24
N TRP A 117 1.42 8.43 9.68
CA TRP A 117 0.18 8.41 8.92
C TRP A 117 0.37 8.90 7.50
N GLY A 118 -0.31 8.21 6.60
CA GLY A 118 -0.33 8.49 5.17
C GLY A 118 -1.67 8.16 4.54
N ILE A 119 -1.80 8.55 3.28
CA ILE A 119 -2.84 8.05 2.39
C ILE A 119 -2.24 7.02 1.47
N TYR A 120 -3.05 6.08 1.00
CA TYR A 120 -2.65 5.13 -0.02
C TYR A 120 -3.69 5.03 -1.12
N LEU A 121 -3.21 4.75 -2.31
CA LEU A 121 -4.01 4.42 -3.48
C LEU A 121 -3.40 3.18 -4.13
N GLU A 122 -4.23 2.17 -4.37
CA GLU A 122 -3.85 0.91 -4.98
C GLU A 122 -4.83 0.59 -6.12
N PHE A 123 -4.29 0.21 -7.25
CA PHE A 123 -5.01 -0.32 -8.39
C PHE A 123 -4.59 -1.77 -8.57
N GLY A 124 -5.53 -2.68 -8.39
CA GLY A 124 -5.32 -4.10 -8.57
C GLY A 124 -6.28 -4.69 -9.58
N SER A 125 -5.80 -5.68 -10.31
CA SER A 125 -6.61 -6.68 -10.97
C SER A 125 -6.74 -7.91 -10.07
N GLY A 126 -7.68 -8.77 -10.44
CA GLY A 126 -8.01 -9.96 -9.68
C GLY A 126 -8.93 -9.66 -8.50
N HIS A 127 -9.78 -10.63 -8.18
CA HIS A 127 -10.97 -10.57 -7.32
C HIS A 127 -12.12 -9.77 -7.96
N ASN A 128 -13.36 -10.20 -7.72
CA ASN A 128 -14.56 -9.50 -8.20
C ASN A 128 -14.60 -8.07 -7.63
N SER A 129 -14.05 -7.12 -8.40
CA SER A 129 -14.29 -5.67 -8.34
C SER A 129 -14.28 -5.01 -6.94
N GLY A 130 -13.34 -5.37 -6.06
CA GLY A 130 -13.20 -4.69 -4.76
C GLY A 130 -12.07 -5.10 -3.81
N GLY A 131 -11.49 -6.30 -3.94
CA GLY A 131 -10.49 -6.78 -2.97
C GLY A 131 -9.08 -6.17 -3.08
N THR A 132 -8.72 -5.67 -4.26
CA THR A 132 -7.32 -5.36 -4.66
C THR A 132 -7.11 -3.94 -5.15
N ALA A 133 -8.20 -3.19 -5.38
CA ALA A 133 -8.15 -1.75 -5.61
C ALA A 133 -8.64 -1.05 -4.34
N GLY A 134 -7.93 -0.01 -3.91
CA GLY A 134 -8.21 0.63 -2.63
C GLY A 134 -7.74 2.08 -2.58
N LEU A 135 -8.53 2.91 -1.93
CA LEU A 135 -8.13 4.24 -1.48
C LEU A 135 -8.41 4.30 0.02
N GLY A 136 -7.48 4.87 0.78
CA GLY A 136 -7.72 5.09 2.20
C GLY A 136 -6.49 5.57 2.95
N LEU A 137 -6.47 5.25 4.24
CA LEU A 137 -5.40 5.63 5.16
C LEU A 137 -4.39 4.50 5.31
N THR A 138 -3.14 4.85 5.52
CA THR A 138 -2.07 3.92 5.87
C THR A 138 -1.37 4.40 7.14
N MET A 139 -0.94 3.46 7.97
CA MET A 139 -0.26 3.72 9.21
C MET A 139 1.02 2.89 9.31
N LYS A 140 2.17 3.55 9.47
CA LYS A 140 3.44 2.90 9.85
C LYS A 140 3.35 2.44 11.30
N MET A 141 3.75 1.19 11.55
CA MET A 141 3.73 0.56 12.88
C MET A 141 5.03 0.75 13.62
#